data_AF-A0A640L6V9-F1
#
_entry.id   AF-A0A640L6V9-F1
#
_cell.length_a   1.000
_cell.length_b   1.000
_cell.length_c   1.000
_cell.angle_alpha   90.00
_cell.angle_beta   90.00
_cell.angle_gamma   90.00
#
_symmetry.space_group_name_H-M   'P 1'
#
loop_
_entity.id
_entity.type
_entity.pdbx_description
1 polymer ?
#
loop_
_entity_poly.entity_id
_entity_poly.type
_entity_poly.pdbx_seq_one_letter_code
_entity_poly.pdbx_strand_id
1 'polypeptide(L)' 'MGEIEKKLNTNTNTSVNKNIDKHIVLKFLGTAVMGILESYVLDEIDSDVAFVATQVGELMKRNI' A
#
# COMPACT_ATOMS: atom_id res chain seq x y z
N MET A 1 -5.24 25.83 5.92
CA MET A 1 -5.56 24.49 5.38
C MET A 1 -5.23 24.53 3.90
N GLY A 2 -4.02 24.10 3.47
CA GLY A 2 -3.68 24.30 2.06
C GLY A 2 -2.26 23.99 1.56
N GLU A 3 -1.31 23.60 2.42
CA GLU A 3 0.01 23.16 1.91
C GLU A 3 0.14 21.65 1.83
N ILE A 4 -0.37 20.92 2.84
CA ILE A 4 -0.34 19.45 2.87
C ILE A 4 -1.25 18.88 1.79
N GLU A 5 -2.47 19.41 1.66
CA GLU A 5 -3.43 19.05 0.60
C GLU A 5 -2.88 19.34 -0.79
N LYS A 6 -2.16 20.46 -0.95
CA LYS A 6 -1.55 20.84 -2.24
C LYS A 6 -0.40 19.91 -2.60
N LYS A 7 0.48 19.57 -1.66
CA LYS A 7 1.58 18.60 -1.86
C LYS A 7 1.06 17.20 -2.22
N LEU A 8 -0.03 16.76 -1.57
CA LEU A 8 -0.71 15.50 -1.89
C LEU A 8 -1.31 15.51 -3.30
N ASN A 9 -1.85 16.65 -3.76
CA ASN A 9 -2.50 16.73 -5.06
C ASN A 9 -1.52 16.90 -6.24
N THR A 10 -0.27 17.35 -6.00
CA THR A 10 0.76 17.46 -7.06
C THR A 10 1.45 16.14 -7.39
N ASN A 11 1.43 15.15 -6.50
CA ASN A 11 2.05 13.84 -6.73
C ASN A 11 1.09 12.80 -7.34
N THR A 12 -0.17 13.15 -7.61
CA THR A 12 -1.15 12.25 -8.25
C THR A 12 -0.93 12.06 -9.76
N ASN A 13 0.18 12.59 -10.30
CA ASN A 13 0.61 12.37 -11.69
C ASN A 13 1.30 11.01 -11.92
N THR A 14 1.40 10.13 -10.91
CA THR A 14 1.64 8.69 -11.10
C THR A 14 0.29 8.00 -11.32
N SER A 15 -0.13 8.00 -12.58
CA SER A 15 -1.45 7.58 -13.08
C SER A 15 -1.75 6.08 -12.98
N VAL A 16 -1.37 5.38 -11.91
CA VAL A 16 -1.66 3.93 -11.77
C VAL A 16 -3.11 3.71 -11.34
N ASN A 17 -3.65 4.57 -10.47
CA ASN A 17 -4.99 4.41 -9.90
C ASN A 17 -5.95 5.57 -10.25
N LYS A 18 -5.66 6.29 -11.34
CA LYS A 18 -6.52 7.39 -11.81
C LYS A 18 -7.91 6.84 -12.15
N ASN A 19 -8.96 7.41 -11.57
CA ASN A 19 -10.38 6.97 -11.63
C ASN A 19 -10.79 5.83 -10.69
N ILE A 20 -9.94 5.39 -9.77
CA ILE A 20 -10.33 4.44 -8.72
C ILE A 20 -10.63 5.23 -7.44
N ASP A 21 -11.76 4.90 -6.80
CA ASP A 21 -12.14 5.52 -5.54
C ASP A 21 -11.07 5.29 -4.46
N LYS A 22 -10.69 6.37 -3.76
CA LYS A 22 -9.63 6.34 -2.75
C LYS A 22 -9.95 5.39 -1.60
N HIS A 23 -11.22 5.28 -1.18
CA HIS A 23 -11.62 4.36 -0.12
C HIS A 23 -11.47 2.90 -0.57
N ILE A 24 -11.78 2.61 -1.84
CA ILE A 24 -11.54 1.29 -2.44
C ILE A 24 -10.04 0.97 -2.47
N VAL A 25 -9.19 1.91 -2.90
CA VAL A 25 -7.73 1.72 -2.92
C VAL A 25 -7.20 1.44 -1.51
N LEU A 26 -7.59 2.23 -0.52
CA LEU A 26 -7.15 2.00 0.86
C LEU A 26 -7.64 0.65 1.41
N LYS A 27 -8.88 0.26 1.12
CA LYS A 27 -9.43 -1.00 1.62
C LYS A 27 -8.77 -2.20 0.96
N PHE A 28 -8.56 -2.15 -0.36
CA PHE A 28 -7.83 -3.18 -1.10
C PHE A 28 -6.40 -3.36 -0.55
N LEU A 29 -5.66 -2.26 -0.41
CA LEU A 29 -4.30 -2.30 0.12
C LEU A 29 -4.25 -2.82 1.56
N GLY A 30 -5.14 -2.35 2.44
CA GLY A 30 -5.22 -2.84 3.82
C GLY A 30 -5.51 -4.34 3.90
N THR A 31 -6.41 -4.85 3.05
CA THR A 31 -6.70 -6.30 2.97
C THR A 31 -5.50 -7.08 2.44
N ALA A 32 -4.80 -6.58 1.42
CA ALA A 32 -3.60 -7.23 0.89
C ALA A 32 -2.48 -7.32 1.94
N VAL A 33 -2.26 -6.25 2.72
CA VAL A 33 -1.28 -6.26 3.83
C VAL A 33 -1.67 -7.28 4.89
N MET A 34 -2.95 -7.34 5.28
CA MET A 34 -3.40 -8.31 6.28
C MET A 34 -3.20 -9.76 5.80
N GLY A 35 -3.53 -10.07 4.54
CA GLY A 35 -3.34 -11.41 3.99
C GLY A 35 -1.86 -11.85 3.96
N ILE A 36 -0.94 -10.94 3.62
CA ILE A 36 0.50 -11.22 3.67
C ILE A 36 0.96 -11.50 5.11
N LEU A 37 0.43 -10.76 6.09
CA LEU A 37 0.74 -10.97 7.49
C LEU A 37 0.19 -12.30 8.02
N GLU A 38 -1.04 -12.66 7.62
CA GLU A 38 -1.65 -13.95 7.95
C GLU A 38 -0.82 -15.11 7.38
N SER A 39 -0.43 -15.05 6.11
CA SER A 39 0.43 -16.06 5.49
C SER A 39 1.83 -16.14 6.13
N TYR A 40 2.38 -15.02 6.62
CA TYR A 40 3.62 -15.05 7.39
C TYR A 40 3.43 -15.76 8.74
N VAL A 41 2.35 -15.46 9.48
CA VAL A 41 2.06 -16.10 10.79
C VAL A 41 1.75 -17.59 10.65
N LEU A 42 1.21 -18.01 9.52
CA LEU A 42 0.91 -19.40 9.20
C LEU A 42 2.09 -20.17 8.60
N ASP A 43 3.30 -19.58 8.59
CA ASP A 43 4.52 -20.13 7.97
C ASP A 43 4.34 -20.50 6.48
N GLU A 44 3.39 -19.88 5.78
CA GLU A 44 3.21 -20.03 4.32
C GLU A 44 4.23 -19.19 3.54
N ILE A 45 4.83 -18.18 4.19
CA ILE A 45 5.92 -17.37 3.67
C ILE A 45 7.18 -17.68 4.47
N ASP A 46 8.06 -18.50 3.88
CA ASP A 46 9.38 -18.81 4.43
C ASP A 46 10.36 -17.65 4.15
N SER A 47 10.18 -16.53 4.85
CA SER A 47 11.03 -15.34 4.72
C SER A 47 11.00 -14.51 6.00
N ASP A 48 12.08 -13.80 6.29
CA ASP A 48 12.18 -12.95 7.50
C ASP A 48 11.13 -11.81 7.54
N VAL A 49 10.69 -11.44 8.74
CA VAL A 49 9.72 -10.35 8.97
C VAL A 49 10.17 -9.05 8.31
N ALA A 50 11.45 -8.71 8.40
CA ALA A 50 11.96 -7.46 7.84
C ALA A 50 11.91 -7.47 6.30
N PHE A 51 12.09 -8.64 5.69
CA PHE A 51 11.94 -8.82 4.25
C PHE A 51 10.48 -8.63 3.83
N VAL A 52 9.54 -9.31 4.50
CA VAL A 52 8.10 -9.19 4.23
C VAL A 52 7.63 -7.73 4.40
N ALA A 53 8.05 -7.06 5.48
CA ALA A 53 7.70 -5.67 5.75
C ALA A 53 8.24 -4.71 4.68
N THR A 54 9.45 -4.94 4.17
CA THR A 54 10.05 -4.14 3.09
C THR A 54 9.23 -4.27 1.81
N GLN A 55 8.89 -5.49 1.42
CA GLN A 55 8.13 -5.77 0.19
C GLN A 55 6.72 -5.16 0.26
N VAL A 56 6.04 -5.29 1.40
CA VAL A 56 4.75 -4.64 1.64
C VAL A 56 4.86 -3.11 1.54
N GLY A 57 5.90 -2.52 2.14
CA GLY A 57 6.14 -1.08 2.09
C GLY A 57 6.39 -0.56 0.67
N GLU A 58 7.12 -1.31 -0.16
CA GLU A 58 7.31 -0.97 -1.58
C GLU A 58 6.01 -1.04 -2.38
N LEU A 59 5.18 -2.07 -2.15
CA LEU A 59 3.89 -2.22 -2.80
C LEU A 59 2.96 -1.03 -2.48
N MET A 60 2.96 -0.58 -1.22
CA MET A 60 2.19 0.60 -0.81
C MET A 60 2.65 1.87 -1.54
N LYS A 61 3.97 2.11 -1.62
CA LYS A 61 4.54 3.29 -2.30
C LYS A 61 4.26 3.33 -3.80
N ARG A 62 4.06 2.18 -4.44
CA ARG A 62 3.76 2.10 -5.89
C ARG A 62 2.28 2.35 -6.21
N ASN A 63 1.39 2.20 -5.22
CA ASN A 63 -0.05 2.24 -5.40
C ASN A 63 -0.74 3.47 -4.76
N ILE A 64 0.00 4.33 -4.07
CA ILE A 64 -0.47 5.55 -3.41
C ILE A 64 0.39 6.73 -3.87
#